data_AF-A0A533TTY7-F1
#
_entry.id   AF-A0A533TTY7-F1
#
_cell.length_a   1.000
_cell.length_b   1.000
_cell.length_c   1.000
_cell.angle_alpha   90.00
_cell.angle_beta   90.00
_cell.angle_gamma   90.00
#
_symmetry.space_group_name_H-M   'P 1'
#
loop_
_entity.id
_entity.type
_entity.pdbx_description
1 polymer ?
#
loop_
_entity_poly.entity_id
_entity_poly.type
_entity_poly.pdbx_seq_one_letter_code
_entity_poly.pdbx_strand_id
1 'polypeptide(L)'
;MNVHHIFIDDNNPDHLALSIYRTGRINRIHLDDSTYKTYGSFEIDAHDYAALFHYGISESLNNLPFISETGNGLDSWDEAYLHSSCLAELEKIVTEAAADMDPDSMERILLGWQDQPVGVAYLRKIDSSKFIAFLEAFRAFITESASEGYDLEFIL
;
A
#
# COMPACT_ATOMS: atom_id res chain seq x y z
N MET A 1 -2.72 28.29 -18.26
CA MET A 1 -2.16 27.01 -18.74
C MET A 1 -3.29 25.98 -18.68
N ASN A 2 -3.60 25.29 -19.77
CA ASN A 2 -4.63 24.26 -19.74
C ASN A 2 -3.99 22.97 -19.21
N VAL A 3 -4.41 22.53 -18.03
CA VAL A 3 -4.01 21.24 -17.47
C VAL A 3 -5.04 20.20 -17.90
N HIS A 4 -4.56 19.14 -18.55
CA HIS A 4 -5.39 18.00 -18.91
C HIS A 4 -5.54 17.08 -17.70
N HIS A 5 -6.78 16.76 -17.35
CA HIS A 5 -7.08 15.80 -16.29
C HIS A 5 -7.28 14.43 -16.91
N ILE A 6 -6.42 13.47 -16.56
CA ILE A 6 -6.53 12.08 -16.99
C ILE A 6 -6.95 11.27 -15.77
N PHE A 7 -8.11 10.62 -15.84
CA PHE A 7 -8.50 9.62 -14.84
C PHE A 7 -7.89 8.29 -15.21
N ILE A 8 -7.10 7.74 -14.30
CA ILE A 8 -6.52 6.40 -14.44
C ILE A 8 -7.64 5.36 -14.45
N ASP A 9 -7.52 4.43 -15.38
CA ASP A 9 -8.48 3.36 -15.65
C ASP A 9 -7.69 2.06 -15.69
N ASP A 10 -8.02 1.17 -14.76
CA ASP A 10 -7.33 -0.10 -14.54
C ASP A 10 -7.58 -1.10 -15.70
N ASN A 11 -8.48 -0.78 -16.63
CA ASN A 11 -8.72 -1.57 -17.84
C ASN A 11 -8.03 -1.01 -19.08
N ASN A 12 -7.36 0.15 -18.98
CA ASN A 12 -6.68 0.77 -20.10
C ASN A 12 -5.18 0.41 -20.08
N PRO A 13 -4.66 -0.38 -21.04
CA PRO A 13 -3.25 -0.78 -21.10
C PRO A 13 -2.27 0.40 -21.08
N ASP A 14 -2.62 1.53 -21.70
CA ASP A 14 -1.78 2.72 -21.72
C ASP A 14 -1.65 3.35 -20.33
N HIS A 15 -2.69 3.24 -19.50
CA HIS A 15 -2.67 3.73 -18.13
C HIS A 15 -1.86 2.81 -17.22
N LEU A 16 -1.95 1.49 -17.43
CA LEU A 16 -1.17 0.50 -16.68
C LEU A 16 0.34 0.65 -16.89
N ALA A 17 0.75 1.14 -18.07
CA ALA A 17 2.15 1.37 -18.40
C ALA A 17 2.73 2.66 -17.80
N LEU A 18 1.91 3.51 -17.17
CA LEU A 18 2.39 4.75 -16.55
C LEU A 18 3.18 4.45 -15.28
N SER A 19 4.27 5.18 -15.04
CA SER A 19 5.06 5.04 -13.80
C SER A 19 4.32 5.43 -12.53
N ILE A 20 3.19 6.14 -12.64
CA ILE A 20 2.31 6.49 -11.52
C ILE A 20 1.25 5.41 -11.23
N TYR A 21 1.14 4.39 -12.10
CA TYR A 21 0.35 3.20 -11.85
C TYR A 21 1.22 2.23 -11.05
N ARG A 22 0.88 2.03 -9.77
CA ARG A 22 1.65 1.22 -8.83
C ARG A 22 0.77 0.15 -8.22
N THR A 23 1.37 -1.00 -7.96
CA THR A 23 0.78 -2.13 -7.25
C THR A 23 1.84 -2.63 -6.29
N GLY A 24 1.42 -3.25 -5.20
CA GLY A 24 2.34 -3.83 -4.23
C GLY A 24 1.93 -5.23 -3.83
N ARG A 25 2.73 -5.84 -2.96
CA ARG A 25 2.45 -7.13 -2.35
C ARG A 25 3.12 -7.23 -1.00
N ILE A 26 2.48 -7.95 -0.08
CA ILE A 26 3.01 -8.28 1.22
C ILE A 26 3.17 -9.80 1.31
N ASN A 27 4.37 -10.25 1.62
CA ASN A 27 4.70 -11.67 1.69
C ASN A 27 4.89 -12.09 3.15
N ARG A 28 4.40 -13.28 3.50
CA ARG A 28 4.81 -14.00 4.71
C ARG A 28 6.15 -14.65 4.47
N ILE A 29 7.11 -14.37 5.33
CA ILE A 29 8.45 -14.95 5.30
C ILE A 29 8.88 -15.34 6.72
N HIS A 30 10.03 -15.99 6.82
CA HIS A 30 10.79 -16.03 8.06
C HIS A 30 12.15 -15.39 7.79
N LEU A 31 12.50 -14.36 8.58
CA LEU A 31 13.79 -13.68 8.43
C LEU A 31 14.99 -14.59 8.76
N ASP A 32 14.77 -15.60 9.62
CA ASP A 32 15.79 -16.56 10.03
C ASP A 32 15.92 -17.77 9.08
N ASP A 33 15.11 -17.85 8.02
CA ASP A 33 15.22 -18.94 7.05
C ASP A 33 16.57 -18.87 6.31
N SER A 34 17.27 -20.01 6.26
CA SER A 34 18.55 -20.11 5.54
C SER A 34 18.44 -19.85 4.03
N THR A 35 17.23 -19.89 3.48
CA THR A 35 16.90 -19.62 2.09
C THR A 35 15.59 -18.87 2.01
N TYR A 36 15.54 -17.80 1.21
CA TYR A 36 14.31 -17.04 1.01
C TYR A 36 13.16 -17.94 0.56
N LYS A 37 12.02 -17.80 1.25
CA LYS A 37 10.79 -18.52 0.94
C LYS A 37 9.58 -17.70 1.36
N THR A 38 8.61 -17.65 0.46
CA THR A 38 7.29 -17.08 0.72
C THR A 38 6.32 -18.16 1.19
N TYR A 39 5.61 -17.90 2.29
CA TYR A 39 4.63 -18.82 2.90
C TYR A 39 3.19 -18.41 2.63
N GLY A 40 2.99 -17.21 2.07
CA GLY A 40 1.72 -16.64 1.67
C GLY A 40 1.93 -15.22 1.17
N SER A 41 1.00 -14.72 0.37
CA SER A 41 1.09 -13.39 -0.20
C SER A 41 -0.26 -12.69 -0.14
N PHE A 42 -0.21 -11.38 0.02
CA PHE A 42 -1.35 -10.49 0.03
C PHE A 42 -1.10 -9.38 -1.00
N GLU A 43 -1.91 -9.34 -2.04
CA GLU A 43 -1.73 -8.41 -3.16
C GLU A 43 -2.34 -7.04 -2.81
N ILE A 44 -1.69 -5.97 -3.27
CA ILE A 44 -2.16 -4.59 -3.16
C ILE A 44 -2.36 -4.07 -4.57
N ASP A 45 -3.62 -3.92 -4.98
CA ASP A 45 -3.91 -3.39 -6.31
C ASP A 45 -3.65 -1.88 -6.38
N ALA A 46 -3.77 -1.28 -7.58
CA ALA A 46 -3.44 0.13 -7.77
C ALA A 46 -4.41 1.11 -7.12
N HIS A 47 -5.62 0.65 -6.80
CA HIS A 47 -6.56 1.43 -6.01
C HIS A 47 -6.12 1.44 -4.55
N ASP A 48 -5.88 0.27 -3.97
CA ASP A 48 -5.55 0.12 -2.56
C ASP A 48 -4.16 0.71 -2.25
N TYR A 49 -3.23 0.58 -3.19
CA TYR A 49 -1.93 1.23 -3.12
C TYR A 49 -2.08 2.76 -2.98
N ALA A 50 -2.86 3.39 -3.85
CA ALA A 50 -3.05 4.84 -3.80
C ALA A 50 -3.84 5.27 -2.56
N ALA A 51 -4.76 4.44 -2.09
CA ALA A 51 -5.54 4.69 -0.89
C ALA A 51 -4.67 4.65 0.39
N LEU A 52 -3.66 3.78 0.46
CA LEU A 52 -2.71 3.76 1.59
C LEU A 52 -2.05 5.13 1.82
N PHE A 53 -1.63 5.80 0.75
CA PHE A 53 -1.06 7.17 0.83
C PHE A 53 -2.13 8.23 1.09
N HIS A 54 -3.29 8.15 0.41
CA HIS A 54 -4.37 9.13 0.59
C HIS A 54 -4.85 9.20 2.05
N TYR A 55 -4.99 8.04 2.71
CA TYR A 55 -5.42 7.95 4.10
C TYR A 55 -4.26 8.06 5.12
N GLY A 56 -3.04 8.37 4.70
CA GLY A 56 -1.91 8.56 5.62
C GLY A 56 -1.43 7.27 6.31
N ILE A 57 -1.80 6.10 5.78
CA ILE A 57 -1.46 4.82 6.39
C ILE A 57 0.02 4.54 6.19
N SER A 58 0.56 4.78 4.98
CA SER A 58 1.99 4.58 4.69
C SER A 58 2.89 5.35 5.67
N GLU A 59 2.55 6.61 5.95
CA GLU A 59 3.26 7.47 6.89
C GLU A 59 3.14 6.96 8.33
N SER A 60 1.97 6.43 8.70
CA SER A 60 1.76 5.81 10.02
C SER A 60 2.60 4.54 10.19
N LEU A 61 2.68 3.72 9.14
CA LEU A 61 3.49 2.50 9.12
C LEU A 61 4.98 2.78 9.25
N ASN A 62 5.50 3.90 8.71
CA ASN A 62 6.91 4.28 8.84
C ASN A 62 7.38 4.49 10.30
N ASN A 63 6.48 4.53 11.28
CA ASN A 63 6.84 4.52 12.71
C ASN A 63 7.27 3.14 13.22
N LEU A 64 6.98 2.07 12.47
CA LEU A 64 7.40 0.71 12.81
C LEU A 64 8.88 0.49 12.45
N PRO A 65 9.59 -0.38 13.19
CA PRO A 65 11.02 -0.62 12.99
C PRO A 65 11.27 -1.54 11.79
N PHE A 66 10.97 -1.06 10.59
CA PHE A 66 11.24 -1.78 9.34
C PHE A 66 12.75 -1.97 9.10
N ILE A 67 13.13 -3.16 8.66
CA ILE A 67 14.45 -3.44 8.10
C ILE A 67 14.35 -3.18 6.59
N SER A 68 15.14 -2.25 6.06
CA SER A 68 15.19 -1.93 4.62
C SER A 68 16.64 -1.70 4.21
N GLU A 69 16.98 -1.92 2.95
CA GLU A 69 18.36 -1.74 2.46
C GLU A 69 18.85 -0.30 2.62
N THR A 70 17.98 0.69 2.40
CA THR A 70 18.33 2.11 2.53
C THR A 70 18.13 2.67 3.93
N GLY A 71 17.55 1.91 4.86
CA GLY A 71 17.28 2.35 6.23
C GLY A 71 16.16 3.39 6.36
N ASN A 72 15.38 3.60 5.29
CA ASN A 72 14.30 4.59 5.22
C ASN A 72 12.90 3.96 5.41
N GLY A 73 12.82 2.69 5.79
CA GLY A 73 11.55 2.00 5.98
C GLY A 73 10.76 1.86 4.66
N LEU A 74 9.44 2.04 4.71
CA LEU A 74 8.55 1.90 3.54
C LEU A 74 8.63 3.09 2.58
N ASP A 75 9.23 4.21 2.98
CA ASP A 75 9.32 5.44 2.15
C ASP A 75 10.34 5.36 1.01
N SER A 76 11.13 4.29 0.93
CA SER A 76 12.27 4.19 0.02
C SER A 76 12.01 3.57 -1.34
N TRP A 77 10.79 3.07 -1.61
CA TRP A 77 10.54 2.21 -2.78
C TRP A 77 11.35 0.90 -2.77
N ASP A 78 12.01 0.60 -1.65
CA ASP A 78 12.76 -0.63 -1.45
C ASP A 78 11.89 -1.68 -0.75
N GLU A 79 12.34 -2.93 -0.85
CA GLU A 79 11.83 -4.01 -0.03
C GLU A 79 12.05 -3.69 1.45
N ALA A 80 11.00 -3.84 2.24
CA ALA A 80 11.02 -3.58 3.67
C ALA A 80 10.47 -4.78 4.45
N TYR A 81 11.15 -5.15 5.52
CA TYR A 81 10.80 -6.29 6.35
C TYR A 81 10.36 -5.84 7.73
N LEU A 82 9.32 -6.49 8.25
CA LEU A 82 8.80 -6.26 9.59
C LEU A 82 8.78 -7.57 10.37
N HIS A 83 9.52 -7.58 11.47
CA HIS A 83 9.58 -8.73 12.36
C HIS A 83 8.23 -8.97 13.06
N SER A 84 7.89 -10.23 13.27
CA SER A 84 6.64 -10.72 13.87
C SER A 84 6.27 -10.04 15.19
N SER A 85 7.26 -9.61 15.99
CA SER A 85 7.04 -8.88 17.25
C SER A 85 6.31 -7.54 17.09
N CYS A 86 6.32 -6.96 15.89
CA CYS A 86 5.70 -5.67 15.59
C CYS A 86 4.31 -5.80 14.95
N LEU A 87 3.84 -7.03 14.68
CA LEU A 87 2.57 -7.24 13.98
C LEU A 87 1.35 -6.78 14.77
N ALA A 88 1.39 -6.83 16.10
CA ALA A 88 0.32 -6.28 16.93
C ALA A 88 0.20 -4.75 16.79
N GLU A 89 1.32 -4.05 16.61
CA GLU A 89 1.33 -2.60 16.40
C GLU A 89 0.90 -2.25 14.97
N LEU A 90 1.34 -3.03 13.98
CA LEU A 90 0.85 -2.94 12.61
C LEU A 90 -0.68 -3.12 12.54
N GLU A 91 -1.22 -4.16 13.19
CA GLU A 91 -2.65 -4.44 13.23
C GLU A 91 -3.44 -3.26 13.84
N LYS A 92 -2.88 -2.65 14.89
CA LYS A 92 -3.46 -1.47 15.52
C LYS A 92 -3.53 -0.29 14.56
N ILE A 93 -2.44 0.04 13.86
CA ILE A 93 -2.41 1.14 12.87
C ILE A 93 -3.48 0.93 11.79
N VAL A 94 -3.56 -0.27 11.23
CA VAL A 94 -4.56 -0.62 10.20
C VAL A 94 -5.98 -0.50 10.73
N THR A 95 -6.22 -0.94 11.97
CA THR A 95 -7.54 -0.89 12.61
C THR A 95 -7.98 0.54 12.91
N GLU A 96 -7.08 1.37 13.44
CA GLU A 96 -7.35 2.78 13.72
C GLU A 96 -7.63 3.55 12.43
N ALA A 97 -6.83 3.33 11.38
CA ALA A 97 -7.06 3.96 10.09
C ALA A 97 -8.44 3.61 9.51
N ALA A 98 -8.85 2.33 9.55
CA ALA A 98 -10.15 1.91 9.03
C ALA A 98 -11.33 2.51 9.83
N ALA A 99 -11.17 2.75 11.13
CA ALA A 99 -12.23 3.26 12.00
C ALA A 99 -12.62 4.71 11.71
N ASP A 100 -11.70 5.51 11.15
CA ASP A 100 -11.90 6.93 10.85
C ASP A 100 -12.46 7.17 9.43
N MET A 101 -12.63 6.12 8.62
CA MET A 101 -13.09 6.23 7.24
C MET A 101 -14.62 6.27 7.12
N ASP A 102 -15.11 7.14 6.22
CA ASP A 102 -16.52 7.13 5.80
C ASP A 102 -16.73 6.09 4.69
N PRO A 103 -17.47 4.99 4.93
CA PRO A 103 -17.64 3.92 3.94
C PRO A 103 -18.42 4.37 2.69
N ASP A 104 -19.20 5.45 2.76
CA ASP A 104 -19.97 5.96 1.63
C ASP A 104 -19.18 7.01 0.81
N SER A 105 -17.96 7.33 1.24
CA SER A 105 -17.12 8.33 0.58
C SER A 105 -16.51 7.79 -0.73
N MET A 106 -16.62 8.61 -1.78
CA MET A 106 -15.95 8.38 -3.06
C MET A 106 -15.18 9.64 -3.46
N GLU A 107 -13.86 9.54 -3.39
CA GLU A 107 -12.96 10.69 -3.51
C GLU A 107 -12.21 10.68 -4.83
N ARG A 108 -11.70 11.85 -5.22
CA ARG A 108 -10.81 12.01 -6.38
C ARG A 108 -9.50 12.57 -5.88
N ILE A 109 -8.43 11.80 -6.09
CA ILE A 109 -7.10 12.14 -5.60
C ILE A 109 -6.16 12.42 -6.77
N LEU A 110 -5.14 13.23 -6.53
CA LEU A 110 -4.06 13.49 -7.46
C LEU A 110 -2.94 12.46 -7.22
N LEU A 111 -2.65 11.62 -8.21
CA LEU A 111 -1.53 10.67 -8.16
C LEU A 111 -0.21 11.32 -8.56
N GLY A 112 -0.27 12.29 -9.47
CA GLY A 112 0.91 12.96 -9.98
C GLY A 112 0.55 14.00 -11.03
N TRP A 113 1.50 14.86 -11.33
CA TRP A 113 1.34 15.89 -12.33
C TRP A 113 2.64 16.12 -13.08
N GLN A 114 2.52 16.56 -14.32
CA GLN A 114 3.63 17.00 -15.15
C GLN A 114 3.27 18.33 -15.79
N ASP A 115 4.27 19.20 -15.94
CA ASP A 115 4.10 20.52 -16.54
C ASP A 115 4.47 20.55 -18.03
N GLN A 116 5.46 19.75 -18.43
CA GLN A 116 6.07 19.76 -19.75
C GLN A 116 6.07 18.36 -20.37
N PRO A 117 5.88 18.22 -21.70
CA PRO A 117 5.65 19.29 -22.69
C PRO A 117 4.20 19.83 -22.67
N VAL A 118 3.30 19.17 -21.95
CA VAL A 118 1.90 19.57 -21.77
C VAL A 118 1.54 19.36 -20.31
N GLY A 119 0.83 20.32 -19.72
CA GLY A 119 0.30 20.20 -18.37
C GLY A 119 -0.69 19.05 -18.26
N VAL A 120 -0.37 18.02 -17.48
CA VAL A 120 -1.24 16.87 -17.23
C VAL A 120 -1.27 16.59 -15.73
N ALA A 121 -2.47 16.37 -15.19
CA ALA A 121 -2.66 15.85 -13.85
C ALA A 121 -3.37 14.49 -13.93
N TYR A 122 -2.76 13.49 -13.31
CA TYR A 122 -3.24 12.12 -13.26
C TYR A 122 -4.05 11.93 -11.98
N LEU A 123 -5.32 11.59 -12.14
CA LEU A 123 -6.29 11.47 -11.07
C LEU A 123 -6.74 10.02 -10.93
N ARG A 124 -7.06 9.60 -9.70
CA ARG A 124 -7.71 8.32 -9.43
C ARG A 124 -8.94 8.54 -8.55
N LYS A 125 -9.93 7.68 -8.71
CA LYS A 125 -11.05 7.59 -7.78
C LYS A 125 -10.70 6.61 -6.67
N ILE A 126 -10.93 7.01 -5.42
CA ILE A 126 -10.85 6.13 -4.26
C ILE A 126 -12.27 5.82 -3.79
N ASP A 127 -12.56 4.54 -3.70
CA ASP A 127 -13.77 3.96 -3.14
C ASP A 127 -13.45 3.49 -1.71
N SER A 128 -13.97 4.20 -0.72
CA SER A 128 -13.65 3.94 0.69
C SER A 128 -14.20 2.60 1.15
N SER A 129 -15.37 2.18 0.64
CA SER A 129 -15.96 0.87 0.95
C SER A 129 -15.04 -0.26 0.48
N LYS A 130 -14.53 -0.14 -0.74
CA LYS A 130 -13.53 -1.09 -1.27
C LYS A 130 -12.27 -1.11 -0.41
N PHE A 131 -11.75 0.06 -0.04
CA PHE A 131 -10.51 0.13 0.73
C PHE A 131 -10.66 -0.39 2.16
N ILE A 132 -11.79 -0.14 2.82
CA ILE A 132 -12.10 -0.72 4.13
C ILE A 132 -12.11 -2.25 4.05
N ALA A 133 -12.74 -2.83 3.02
CA ALA A 133 -12.72 -4.28 2.82
C ALA A 133 -11.30 -4.84 2.60
N PHE A 134 -10.45 -4.09 1.88
CA PHE A 134 -9.03 -4.40 1.76
C PHE A 134 -8.32 -4.38 3.12
N LEU A 135 -8.53 -3.35 3.96
CA LEU A 135 -7.93 -3.24 5.29
C LEU A 135 -8.40 -4.36 6.23
N GLU A 136 -9.66 -4.77 6.15
CA GLU A 136 -10.18 -5.92 6.90
C GLU A 136 -9.50 -7.23 6.50
N ALA A 137 -9.32 -7.46 5.20
CA ALA A 137 -8.61 -8.62 4.68
C ALA A 137 -7.12 -8.59 5.06
N PHE A 138 -6.50 -7.40 5.00
CA PHE A 138 -5.11 -7.21 5.41
C PHE A 138 -4.94 -7.46 6.91
N ARG A 139 -5.85 -6.98 7.75
CA ARG A 139 -5.87 -7.26 9.18
C ARG A 139 -5.94 -8.76 9.45
N ALA A 140 -6.84 -9.48 8.78
CA ALA A 140 -6.93 -10.93 8.90
C ALA A 140 -5.60 -11.61 8.49
N PHE A 141 -4.97 -11.15 7.40
CA PHE A 141 -3.68 -11.64 6.97
C PHE A 141 -2.58 -11.40 8.02
N ILE A 142 -2.55 -10.25 8.68
CA ILE A 142 -1.62 -9.92 9.77
C ILE A 142 -1.85 -10.83 10.98
N THR A 143 -3.10 -10.98 11.44
CA THR A 143 -3.45 -11.82 12.58
C THR A 143 -3.04 -13.28 12.36
N GLU A 144 -3.32 -13.84 11.19
CA GLU A 144 -2.90 -15.19 10.82
C GLU A 144 -1.37 -15.30 10.80
N SER A 145 -0.68 -14.32 10.19
CA SER A 145 0.79 -14.28 10.15
C SER A 145 1.40 -14.27 11.54
N ALA A 146 0.86 -13.46 12.45
CA ALA A 146 1.30 -13.40 13.84
C ALA A 146 1.05 -14.72 14.59
N SER A 147 -0.08 -15.38 14.35
CA SER A 147 -0.42 -16.65 14.99
C SER A 147 0.47 -17.81 14.54
N GLU A 148 0.95 -17.75 13.29
CA GLU A 148 1.86 -18.74 12.71
C GLU A 148 3.35 -18.37 12.89
N GLY A 149 3.64 -17.18 13.43
CA GLY A 149 4.99 -16.72 13.71
C GLY A 149 5.76 -16.24 12.48
N TYR A 150 5.07 -15.86 11.40
CA TYR A 150 5.71 -15.28 10.22
C TYR A 150 6.05 -13.81 10.42
N ASP A 151 7.14 -13.39 9.77
CA ASP A 151 7.47 -12.00 9.51
C ASP A 151 6.81 -11.55 8.21
N LEU A 152 6.80 -10.24 7.96
CA LEU A 152 6.23 -9.66 6.74
C LEU A 152 7.30 -8.97 5.90
N GLU A 153 7.30 -9.22 4.60
CA GLU A 153 8.03 -8.48 3.58
C GLU A 153 7.05 -7.63 2.78
N PHE A 154 7.33 -6.34 2.66
CA PHE A 154 6.56 -5.37 1.92
C PHE A 154 7.31 -5.02 0.63
N ILE A 155 6.61 -5.17 -0.50
CA ILE A 155 7.06 -4.81 -1.83
C ILE A 155 6.08 -3.75 -2.35
N LEU A 156 6.46 -2.47 -2.32
CA LEU A 156 5.62 -1.31 -2.64
C LEU A 156 6.14 -0.53 -3.86
#